data_AF-A0A6P4E4Y9-F1
#
_entry.id   AF-A0A6P4E4Y9-F1
#
_cell.length_a   1.000
_cell.length_b   1.000
_cell.length_c   1.000
_cell.angle_alpha   90.00
_cell.angle_beta   90.00
_cell.angle_gamma   90.00
#
_symmetry.space_group_name_H-M   'P 1'
#
loop_
_entity.id
_entity.type
_entity.pdbx_description
1 polymer ?
#
loop_
_entity_poly.entity_id
_entity_poly.type
_entity_poly.pdbx_seq_one_letter_code
_entity_poly.pdbx_strand_id
1 'polypeptide(L)'
;MKLISYEHYLLNILQDFTDQLQDKVNTIENYLQMMEYEEDDQLPTNPIEYFRLIRRLHLDYLNWVWYLEQQPWEDLVRNINAIAPEMPSATDIEEATSGLKLIQRVYSLPTHEMVEGIFQGIHHNTSLNPMECYTIANDLFKEKDFVFALEWLSVGAQMYMADKDNEDLYTQLGVPLVNFIELFVQIQDALGERSLAMTELET
;
A
#
# COMPACT_ATOMS: atom_id res chain seq x y z
N MET A 1 -4.14 6.85 23.33
CA MET A 1 -5.52 7.15 22.87
C MET A 1 -5.56 8.16 21.73
N LYS A 2 -4.72 9.21 21.71
CA LYS A 2 -4.68 10.24 20.65
C LYS A 2 -4.16 9.76 19.28
N LEU A 3 -3.14 8.89 19.22
CA LEU A 3 -2.64 8.33 17.96
C LEU A 3 -3.66 7.41 17.26
N ILE A 4 -4.30 6.53 18.02
CA ILE A 4 -5.38 5.66 17.53
C ILE A 4 -6.53 6.51 16.93
N SER A 5 -6.86 7.66 17.51
CA SER A 5 -7.87 8.54 16.90
C SER A 5 -7.42 9.15 15.58
N TYR A 6 -6.13 9.44 15.39
CA TYR A 6 -5.61 9.93 14.11
C TYR A 6 -5.58 8.84 13.04
N GLU A 7 -5.23 7.61 13.43
CA GLU A 7 -5.30 6.45 12.55
C GLU A 7 -6.73 6.20 12.09
N HIS A 8 -7.70 6.12 13.01
CA HIS A 8 -9.12 6.00 12.63
C HIS A 8 -9.59 7.16 11.76
N TYR A 9 -9.14 8.38 12.03
CA TYR A 9 -9.50 9.53 11.21
C TYR A 9 -8.96 9.41 9.77
N LEU A 10 -7.70 8.97 9.61
CA LEU A 10 -7.12 8.69 8.29
C LEU A 10 -7.87 7.57 7.56
N LEU A 11 -8.15 6.46 8.24
CA LEU A 11 -8.88 5.34 7.65
C LEU A 11 -10.29 5.72 7.23
N ASN A 12 -11.00 6.53 8.02
CA ASN A 12 -12.31 7.06 7.66
C ASN A 12 -12.25 7.96 6.42
N ILE A 13 -11.24 8.83 6.32
CA ILE A 13 -11.04 9.67 5.14
C ILE A 13 -10.85 8.82 3.87
N LEU A 14 -10.06 7.74 3.96
CA LEU A 14 -9.85 6.82 2.84
C LEU A 14 -11.14 6.07 2.48
N GLN A 15 -11.89 5.60 3.48
CA GLN A 15 -13.18 4.94 3.26
C GLN A 15 -14.20 5.87 2.59
N ASP A 16 -14.36 7.09 3.10
CA ASP A 16 -15.28 8.09 2.53
C ASP A 16 -14.92 8.41 1.08
N PHE A 17 -13.64 8.37 0.72
CA PHE A 17 -13.18 8.59 -0.64
C PHE A 17 -13.45 7.39 -1.55
N THR A 18 -13.24 6.17 -1.05
CA THR A 18 -13.63 4.94 -1.76
C THR A 18 -15.13 4.93 -2.04
N ASP A 19 -15.96 5.31 -1.08
CA ASP A 19 -17.42 5.38 -1.24
C ASP A 19 -17.81 6.40 -2.33
N GLN A 20 -17.18 7.59 -2.33
CA GLN A 20 -17.40 8.60 -3.37
C GLN A 20 -16.96 8.13 -4.77
N LEU A 21 -15.85 7.39 -4.87
CA LEU A 21 -15.42 6.79 -6.14
C LEU A 21 -16.41 5.71 -6.61
N GLN A 22 -16.91 4.89 -5.69
CA GLN A 22 -17.88 3.86 -6.02
C GLN A 22 -19.21 4.48 -6.50
N ASP A 23 -19.68 5.57 -5.88
CA ASP A 23 -20.85 6.31 -6.35
C ASP A 23 -20.68 6.84 -7.77
N LYS A 24 -19.46 7.28 -8.12
CA LYS A 24 -19.15 7.69 -9.49
C LYS A 24 -19.21 6.52 -10.47
N VAL A 25 -18.62 5.38 -10.11
CA VAL A 25 -18.69 4.15 -10.90
C VAL A 25 -20.13 3.74 -11.11
N ASN A 26 -20.92 3.65 -10.04
CA ASN A 26 -22.34 3.29 -10.08
C ASN A 26 -23.13 4.22 -11.02
N THR A 27 -22.85 5.53 -11.00
CA THR A 27 -23.51 6.50 -11.89
C THR A 27 -23.20 6.23 -13.36
N ILE A 28 -21.95 5.89 -13.68
CA ILE A 28 -21.52 5.54 -15.04
C ILE A 28 -22.14 4.20 -15.47
N GLU A 29 -22.12 3.19 -14.61
CA GLU A 29 -22.72 1.88 -14.87
C GLU A 29 -24.22 1.99 -15.12
N ASN A 30 -24.94 2.74 -14.31
CA ASN A 30 -26.37 3.00 -14.51
C ASN A 30 -26.66 3.69 -15.85
N TYR A 31 -25.79 4.61 -16.28
CA TYR A 31 -25.93 5.22 -17.59
C TYR A 31 -25.67 4.23 -18.72
N LEU A 32 -24.61 3.42 -18.64
CA LEU A 32 -24.31 2.39 -19.63
C LEU A 32 -25.44 1.36 -19.74
N GLN A 33 -26.05 0.98 -18.61
CA GLN A 33 -27.21 0.10 -18.57
C GLN A 33 -28.45 0.75 -19.21
N MET A 34 -28.76 2.00 -18.87
CA MET A 34 -29.84 2.77 -19.51
C MET A 34 -29.65 2.88 -21.02
N MET A 35 -28.40 2.90 -21.46
CA MET A 35 -28.04 2.97 -22.85
C MET A 35 -28.20 1.66 -23.62
N GLU A 36 -28.44 0.53 -22.91
CA GLU A 36 -28.37 -0.82 -23.49
C GLU A 36 -27.09 -0.94 -24.34
N TYR A 37 -25.95 -0.52 -23.77
CA TYR A 37 -24.69 -0.52 -24.51
C TYR A 37 -24.34 -1.96 -24.93
N GLU A 38 -24.60 -2.27 -26.18
CA GLU A 38 -24.15 -3.46 -26.89
C GLU A 38 -22.95 -3.05 -27.76
N GLU A 39 -21.92 -3.90 -27.85
CA GLU A 39 -20.77 -3.70 -28.76
C GLU A 39 -21.15 -3.83 -30.26
N ASP A 40 -22.41 -3.62 -30.62
CA ASP A 40 -22.88 -3.71 -32.00
C ASP A 40 -22.71 -2.36 -32.72
N ASP A 41 -21.82 -2.32 -33.71
CA ASP A 41 -21.49 -1.15 -34.52
C ASP A 41 -22.58 -0.80 -35.57
N GLN A 42 -23.78 -1.37 -35.47
CA GLN A 42 -24.84 -1.14 -36.43
C GLN A 42 -25.33 0.31 -36.40
N LEU A 43 -25.30 0.93 -37.57
CA LEU A 43 -25.86 2.27 -37.76
C LEU A 43 -27.36 2.26 -37.44
N PRO A 44 -27.88 3.31 -36.78
CA PRO A 44 -29.31 3.51 -36.57
C PRO A 44 -30.11 3.25 -37.84
N THR A 45 -31.18 2.47 -37.76
CA THR A 45 -31.99 2.08 -38.94
C THR A 45 -33.23 2.95 -39.10
N ASN A 46 -33.64 3.68 -38.04
CA ASN A 46 -34.83 4.52 -38.06
C ASN A 46 -34.57 5.94 -37.49
N PRO A 47 -35.43 6.93 -37.83
CA PRO A 47 -35.25 8.32 -37.40
C PRO A 47 -35.25 8.54 -35.88
N ILE A 48 -35.90 7.66 -35.11
CA ILE A 48 -35.96 7.76 -33.64
C ILE A 48 -34.59 7.42 -33.05
N GLU A 49 -33.95 6.35 -33.53
CA GLU A 49 -32.60 5.96 -33.12
C GLU A 49 -31.57 7.03 -33.49
N TYR A 50 -31.66 7.60 -34.70
CA TYR A 50 -30.81 8.73 -35.12
C TYR A 50 -30.99 9.95 -34.21
N PHE A 51 -32.23 10.32 -33.88
CA PHE A 51 -32.49 11.44 -32.98
C PHE A 51 -31.88 11.19 -31.59
N ARG A 52 -32.08 9.99 -31.01
CA ARG A 52 -31.48 9.62 -29.72
C ARG A 52 -29.96 9.74 -29.78
N LEU A 53 -29.32 9.23 -30.83
CA LEU A 53 -27.86 9.31 -31.01
C LEU A 53 -27.37 10.76 -31.06
N ILE A 54 -27.95 11.60 -31.93
CA ILE A 54 -27.55 13.00 -32.09
C ILE A 54 -27.72 13.77 -30.78
N ARG A 55 -28.85 13.56 -30.08
CA ARG A 55 -29.08 14.20 -28.77
C ARG A 55 -28.01 13.82 -27.76
N ARG A 56 -27.64 12.53 -27.66
CA ARG A 56 -26.62 12.07 -26.71
C ARG A 56 -25.27 12.70 -26.99
N LEU A 57 -24.83 12.67 -28.25
CA LEU A 57 -23.55 13.25 -28.67
C LEU A 57 -23.51 14.77 -28.49
N HIS A 58 -24.66 15.45 -28.63
CA HIS A 58 -24.72 16.91 -28.49
C HIS A 58 -24.88 17.37 -27.03
N LEU A 59 -25.76 16.72 -26.26
CA LEU A 59 -26.17 17.19 -24.92
C LEU A 59 -25.53 16.40 -23.79
N ASP A 60 -25.45 15.07 -23.89
CA ASP A 60 -24.99 14.23 -22.77
C ASP A 60 -23.46 14.27 -22.65
N TYR A 61 -22.75 14.37 -23.77
CA TYR A 61 -21.29 14.47 -23.80
C TYR A 61 -20.75 15.60 -22.89
N LEU A 62 -21.30 16.82 -22.99
CA LEU A 62 -20.84 17.95 -22.18
C LEU A 62 -21.11 17.76 -20.69
N ASN A 63 -22.22 17.10 -20.35
CA ASN A 63 -22.53 16.78 -18.95
C ASN A 63 -21.54 15.75 -18.39
N TRP A 64 -21.11 14.77 -19.19
CA TRP A 64 -20.07 13.82 -18.79
C TRP A 64 -18.72 14.47 -18.57
N VAL A 65 -18.31 15.41 -19.44
CA VAL A 65 -17.08 16.19 -19.24
C VAL A 65 -17.14 16.92 -17.90
N TRP A 66 -18.21 17.67 -17.66
CA TRP A 66 -18.37 18.42 -16.40
C TRP A 66 -18.42 17.50 -15.16
N TYR A 67 -19.12 16.37 -15.26
CA TYR A 67 -19.22 15.39 -14.17
C TYR A 67 -17.87 14.76 -13.83
N LEU A 68 -17.04 14.46 -14.84
CA LEU A 68 -15.70 13.91 -14.65
C LEU A 68 -14.68 14.99 -14.21
N GLU A 69 -14.93 16.27 -14.47
CA GLU A 69 -14.09 17.37 -13.96
C GLU A 69 -14.31 17.65 -12.46
N GLN A 70 -15.47 17.29 -11.91
CA GLN A 70 -15.77 17.42 -10.47
C GLN A 70 -15.04 16.37 -9.67
N GLN A 71 -13.99 16.73 -8.94
CA GLN A 71 -13.03 15.73 -8.50
C GLN A 71 -12.71 15.81 -7.00
N PRO A 72 -12.99 14.73 -6.23
CA PRO A 72 -12.96 14.77 -4.77
C PRO A 72 -11.56 14.70 -4.13
N TRP A 73 -10.49 14.66 -4.94
CA TRP A 73 -9.13 14.46 -4.41
C TRP A 73 -8.57 15.65 -3.64
N GLU A 74 -8.97 16.88 -3.96
CA GLU A 74 -8.40 18.06 -3.30
C GLU A 74 -8.77 18.11 -1.82
N ASP A 75 -10.02 17.78 -1.51
CA ASP A 75 -10.52 17.72 -0.14
C ASP A 75 -9.88 16.56 0.63
N LEU A 76 -9.73 15.39 0.00
CA LEU A 76 -9.01 14.24 0.55
C LEU A 76 -7.59 14.64 0.96
N VAL A 77 -6.80 15.14 0.01
CA VAL A 77 -5.40 15.52 0.23
C VAL A 77 -5.29 16.61 1.29
N ARG A 78 -6.19 17.61 1.27
CA ARG A 78 -6.23 18.66 2.29
C ARG A 78 -6.48 18.10 3.69
N ASN A 79 -7.41 17.15 3.83
CA ASN A 79 -7.77 16.56 5.12
C ASN A 79 -6.64 15.67 5.68
N ILE A 80 -5.94 14.92 4.82
CA ILE A 80 -4.76 14.14 5.21
C ILE A 80 -3.61 15.08 5.64
N ASN A 81 -3.36 16.14 4.88
CA ASN A 81 -2.30 17.10 5.22
C ASN A 81 -2.58 17.86 6.53
N ALA A 82 -3.85 18.04 6.90
CA ALA A 82 -4.22 18.75 8.12
C ALA A 82 -3.76 18.04 9.41
N ILE A 83 -3.62 16.71 9.38
CA ILE A 83 -3.17 15.91 10.53
C ILE A 83 -1.67 15.58 10.50
N ALA A 84 -0.97 15.84 9.39
CA ALA A 84 0.45 15.55 9.23
C ALA A 84 1.35 16.10 10.36
N PRO A 85 1.12 17.31 10.93
CA PRO A 85 1.93 17.82 12.04
C PRO A 85 1.80 17.02 13.35
N GLU A 86 0.75 16.21 13.51
CA GLU A 86 0.50 15.40 14.71
C GLU A 86 0.95 13.94 14.54
N MET A 87 1.45 13.58 13.34
CA MET A 87 1.90 12.23 13.03
C MET A 87 3.27 11.92 13.65
N PRO A 88 3.55 10.65 13.96
CA PRO A 88 4.89 10.22 14.35
C PRO A 88 5.94 10.62 13.31
N SER A 89 7.12 10.96 13.80
CA SER A 89 8.30 11.29 13.01
C SER A 89 9.16 10.05 12.74
N ALA A 90 10.19 10.21 11.90
CA ALA A 90 11.17 9.14 11.68
C ALA A 90 11.86 8.72 12.99
N THR A 91 12.08 9.65 13.92
CA THR A 91 12.69 9.36 15.23
C THR A 91 11.82 8.43 16.07
N ASP A 92 10.49 8.57 16.00
CA ASP A 92 9.58 7.67 16.74
C ASP A 92 9.67 6.22 16.21
N ILE A 93 9.90 6.05 14.91
CA ILE A 93 10.13 4.73 14.29
C ILE A 93 11.49 4.17 14.71
N GLU A 94 12.56 4.97 14.69
CA GLU A 94 13.89 4.58 15.15
C GLU A 94 13.86 4.10 16.62
N GLU A 95 13.20 4.85 17.50
CA GLU A 95 13.03 4.49 18.91
C GLU A 95 12.21 3.20 19.08
N ALA A 96 11.13 3.03 18.31
CA ALA A 96 10.31 1.82 18.33
C ALA A 96 11.11 0.59 17.86
N THR A 97 11.86 0.71 16.76
CA THR A 97 12.74 -0.35 16.23
C THR A 97 13.81 -0.74 17.25
N SER A 98 14.45 0.25 17.88
CA SER A 98 15.40 0.03 18.97
C SER A 98 14.76 -0.71 20.15
N GLY A 99 13.52 -0.37 20.51
CA GLY A 99 12.74 -1.08 21.53
C GLY A 99 12.44 -2.54 21.17
N LEU A 100 12.01 -2.81 19.93
CA LEU A 100 11.77 -4.16 19.43
C LEU A 100 13.05 -5.01 19.44
N LYS A 101 14.16 -4.45 18.96
CA LYS A 101 15.48 -5.10 19.01
C LYS A 101 15.88 -5.44 20.45
N LEU A 102 15.66 -4.53 21.40
CA LEU A 102 15.98 -4.78 22.81
C LEU A 102 15.17 -5.97 23.34
N ILE A 103 13.88 -6.04 23.06
CA ILE A 103 13.01 -7.17 23.45
C ILE A 103 13.52 -8.46 22.82
N GLN A 104 13.74 -8.45 21.50
CA GLN A 104 14.26 -9.59 20.76
C GLN A 104 15.56 -10.13 21.38
N ARG A 105 16.50 -9.24 21.68
CA ARG A 105 17.80 -9.59 22.26
C ARG A 105 17.71 -10.10 23.69
N VAL A 106 16.93 -9.43 24.55
CA VAL A 106 16.81 -9.80 25.97
C VAL A 106 16.17 -11.17 26.13
N TYR A 107 15.19 -11.48 25.29
CA TYR A 107 14.46 -12.75 25.33
C TYR A 107 14.98 -13.80 24.34
N SER A 108 16.01 -13.47 23.56
CA SER A 108 16.57 -14.36 22.51
C SER A 108 15.49 -14.88 21.56
N LEU A 109 14.56 -14.01 21.18
CA LEU A 109 13.43 -14.36 20.32
C LEU A 109 13.90 -14.45 18.86
N PRO A 110 13.55 -15.54 18.16
CA PRO A 110 13.71 -15.59 16.71
C PRO A 110 12.91 -14.48 16.01
N THR A 111 13.46 -13.93 14.93
CA THR A 111 12.79 -12.87 14.15
C THR A 111 11.42 -13.30 13.62
N HIS A 112 11.27 -14.56 13.19
CA HIS A 112 9.97 -15.07 12.74
C HIS A 112 8.91 -15.09 13.87
N GLU A 113 9.29 -15.40 15.11
CA GLU A 113 8.37 -15.34 16.26
C GLU A 113 7.94 -13.90 16.55
N MET A 114 8.87 -12.94 16.46
CA MET A 114 8.56 -11.51 16.61
C MET A 114 7.56 -11.04 15.55
N VAL A 115 7.77 -11.44 14.30
CA VAL A 115 6.91 -11.11 13.17
C VAL A 115 5.52 -11.73 13.31
N GLU A 116 5.43 -12.96 13.80
CA GLU A 116 4.15 -13.63 14.08
C GLU A 116 3.49 -13.15 15.39
N GLY A 117 4.08 -12.17 16.08
CA GLY A 117 3.56 -11.68 17.36
C GLY A 117 3.54 -12.75 18.46
N ILE A 118 4.46 -13.71 18.39
CA ILE A 118 4.69 -14.74 19.39
C ILE A 118 5.69 -14.20 20.41
N PHE A 119 5.25 -14.07 21.65
CA PHE A 119 6.10 -13.67 22.76
C PHE A 119 6.05 -14.73 23.85
N GLN A 120 7.21 -15.33 24.15
CA GLN A 120 7.33 -16.42 25.13
C GLN A 120 6.37 -17.60 24.87
N GLY A 121 6.15 -17.93 23.60
CA GLY A 121 5.24 -19.01 23.17
C GLY A 121 3.76 -18.66 23.23
N ILE A 122 3.39 -17.41 23.52
CA ILE A 122 2.02 -16.91 23.48
C ILE A 122 1.85 -16.04 22.23
N HIS A 123 0.91 -16.41 21.36
CA HIS A 123 0.55 -15.61 20.19
C HIS A 123 -0.39 -14.47 20.60
N HIS A 124 -0.01 -13.23 20.32
CA HIS A 124 -0.75 -12.03 20.72
C HIS A 124 -1.83 -11.57 19.73
N ASN A 125 -2.19 -12.43 18.77
CA ASN A 125 -3.21 -12.16 17.75
C ASN A 125 -2.92 -10.90 16.94
N THR A 126 -1.63 -10.66 16.70
CA THR A 126 -1.10 -9.57 15.90
C THR A 126 0.10 -10.14 15.16
N SER A 127 0.37 -9.62 13.96
CA SER A 127 1.54 -9.97 13.19
C SER A 127 2.02 -8.74 12.44
N LEU A 128 3.31 -8.68 12.14
CA LEU A 128 3.87 -7.68 11.26
C LEU A 128 3.65 -8.10 9.80
N ASN A 129 3.50 -7.12 8.92
CA ASN A 129 3.44 -7.32 7.47
C ASN A 129 4.84 -7.17 6.82
N PRO A 130 5.01 -7.52 5.54
CA PRO A 130 6.31 -7.45 4.86
C PRO A 130 6.93 -6.04 4.87
N MET A 131 6.13 -4.99 4.70
CA MET A 131 6.61 -3.60 4.68
C MET A 131 7.15 -3.17 6.05
N GLU A 132 6.50 -3.60 7.13
CA GLU A 132 6.96 -3.33 8.49
C GLU A 132 8.29 -4.03 8.77
N CYS A 133 8.46 -5.27 8.31
CA CYS A 133 9.74 -5.99 8.38
C CYS A 133 10.84 -5.24 7.59
N TYR A 134 10.52 -4.71 6.41
CA TYR A 134 11.45 -3.89 5.63
C TYR A 134 11.84 -2.60 6.38
N THR A 135 10.88 -1.89 6.96
CA THR A 135 11.15 -0.67 7.74
C THR A 135 12.11 -0.96 8.90
N ILE A 136 11.85 -2.03 9.66
CA ILE A 136 12.72 -2.46 10.76
C ILE A 136 14.13 -2.82 10.23
N ALA A 137 14.23 -3.60 9.16
CA ALA A 137 15.51 -3.98 8.58
C ALA A 137 16.32 -2.78 8.09
N ASN A 138 15.66 -1.82 7.43
CA ASN A 138 16.29 -0.61 6.92
C ASN A 138 16.82 0.28 8.05
N ASP A 139 16.07 0.41 9.13
CA ASP A 139 16.52 1.20 10.30
C ASP A 139 17.69 0.51 11.03
N LEU A 140 17.63 -0.80 11.20
CA LEU A 140 18.76 -1.58 11.75
C LEU A 140 20.01 -1.47 10.87
N PHE A 141 19.86 -1.47 9.54
CA PHE A 141 20.96 -1.24 8.62
C PHE A 141 21.60 0.15 8.80
N LYS A 142 20.79 1.21 8.95
CA LYS A 142 21.30 2.57 9.24
C LYS A 142 22.04 2.62 10.58
N GLU A 143 21.58 1.86 11.58
CA GLU A 143 22.27 1.68 12.88
C GLU A 143 23.54 0.82 12.80
N LYS A 144 23.87 0.27 11.61
CA LYS A 144 24.99 -0.65 11.35
C LYS A 144 24.84 -2.01 12.05
N ASP A 145 23.63 -2.39 12.40
CA ASP A 145 23.30 -3.69 12.98
C ASP A 145 22.95 -4.69 11.87
N PHE A 146 23.96 -4.99 11.04
CA PHE A 146 23.77 -5.73 9.78
C PHE A 146 23.23 -7.15 9.95
N VAL A 147 23.53 -7.79 11.08
CA VAL A 147 23.07 -9.16 11.36
C VAL A 147 21.55 -9.16 11.60
N PHE A 148 21.07 -8.32 12.51
CA PHE A 148 19.62 -8.20 12.74
C PHE A 148 18.91 -7.62 11.51
N ALA A 149 19.52 -6.67 10.81
CA ALA A 149 18.97 -6.16 9.56
C ALA A 149 18.74 -7.28 8.54
N LEU A 150 19.71 -8.19 8.38
CA LEU A 150 19.59 -9.33 7.47
C LEU A 150 18.46 -10.29 7.88
N GLU A 151 18.34 -10.60 9.18
CA GLU A 151 17.30 -11.49 9.70
C GLU A 151 15.91 -10.92 9.42
N TRP A 152 15.68 -9.64 9.75
CA TRP A 152 14.40 -8.96 9.52
C TRP A 152 14.08 -8.83 8.03
N LEU A 153 15.09 -8.51 7.21
CA LEU A 153 14.92 -8.40 5.77
C LEU A 153 14.54 -9.74 5.14
N SER A 154 15.18 -10.82 5.58
CA SER A 154 14.94 -12.16 5.02
C SER A 154 13.53 -12.64 5.30
N VAL A 155 13.04 -12.47 6.54
CA VAL A 155 11.66 -12.82 6.90
C VAL A 155 10.67 -11.95 6.11
N GLY A 156 10.90 -10.63 6.05
CA GLY A 156 10.06 -9.72 5.29
C GLY A 156 10.00 -10.06 3.79
N ALA A 157 11.14 -10.36 3.17
CA ALA A 157 11.20 -10.73 1.75
C ALA A 157 10.43 -12.03 1.46
N GLN A 158 10.56 -13.04 2.33
CA GLN A 158 9.81 -14.29 2.19
C GLN A 158 8.30 -14.04 2.27
N MET A 159 7.85 -13.20 3.21
CA MET A 159 6.44 -12.84 3.32
C MET A 159 5.97 -12.05 2.10
N TYR A 160 6.77 -11.10 1.61
CA TYR A 160 6.46 -10.33 0.40
C TYR A 160 6.25 -11.25 -0.81
N MET A 161 7.16 -12.20 -1.02
CA MET A 161 7.09 -13.14 -2.14
C MET A 161 5.93 -14.15 -2.03
N ALA A 162 5.51 -14.45 -0.81
CA ALA A 162 4.35 -15.29 -0.54
C ALA A 162 3.02 -14.55 -0.77
N ASP A 163 2.99 -13.23 -0.55
CA ASP A 163 1.80 -12.39 -0.63
C ASP A 163 1.69 -11.63 -1.96
N LYS A 164 1.66 -12.40 -3.06
CA LYS A 164 1.64 -11.86 -4.43
C LYS A 164 0.42 -11.01 -4.74
N ASP A 165 -0.71 -11.29 -4.09
CA ASP A 165 -1.97 -10.58 -4.33
C ASP A 165 -1.89 -9.11 -3.87
N ASN A 166 -0.97 -8.78 -2.95
CA ASN A 166 -0.77 -7.42 -2.43
C ASN A 166 0.48 -6.72 -2.98
N GLU A 167 1.18 -7.30 -3.96
CA GLU A 167 2.42 -6.72 -4.52
C GLU A 167 2.21 -5.29 -5.06
N ASP A 168 1.09 -5.06 -5.76
CA ASP A 168 0.73 -3.74 -6.27
C ASP A 168 0.51 -2.75 -5.13
N LEU A 169 -0.17 -3.17 -4.05
CA LEU A 169 -0.41 -2.33 -2.88
C LEU A 169 0.90 -1.91 -2.22
N TYR A 170 1.81 -2.86 -1.99
CA TYR A 170 3.12 -2.56 -1.39
C TYR A 170 3.94 -1.60 -2.25
N THR A 171 3.87 -1.75 -3.57
CA THR A 171 4.50 -0.83 -4.52
C THR A 171 3.90 0.57 -4.43
N GLN A 172 2.58 0.71 -4.36
CA GLN A 172 1.91 2.01 -4.19
C GLN A 172 2.26 2.69 -2.85
N LEU A 173 2.48 1.89 -1.81
CA LEU A 173 2.88 2.37 -0.49
C LEU A 173 4.40 2.66 -0.38
N GLY A 174 5.15 2.53 -1.47
CA GLY A 174 6.56 2.93 -1.54
C GLY A 174 7.55 1.87 -1.10
N VAL A 175 7.12 0.61 -0.96
CA VAL A 175 7.99 -0.52 -0.61
C VAL A 175 7.91 -1.62 -1.68
N PRO A 176 8.34 -1.35 -2.94
CA PRO A 176 8.40 -2.38 -3.97
C PRO A 176 9.46 -3.44 -3.65
N LEU A 177 9.35 -4.62 -4.27
CA LEU A 177 10.30 -5.73 -4.09
C LEU A 177 11.77 -5.33 -4.34
N VAL A 178 12.02 -4.40 -5.27
CA VAL A 178 13.37 -3.90 -5.56
C VAL A 178 14.06 -3.31 -4.31
N ASN A 179 13.31 -2.69 -3.40
CA ASN A 179 13.85 -2.13 -2.17
C ASN A 179 14.46 -3.24 -1.28
N PHE A 180 13.82 -4.41 -1.22
CA PHE A 180 14.34 -5.56 -0.46
C PHE A 180 15.65 -6.06 -1.07
N ILE A 181 15.71 -6.18 -2.40
CA ILE A 181 16.89 -6.64 -3.12
C ILE A 181 18.05 -5.66 -2.92
N GLU A 182 17.81 -4.37 -3.07
CA GLU A 182 18.83 -3.33 -2.90
C GLU A 182 19.38 -3.34 -1.47
N LEU A 183 18.51 -3.40 -0.47
CA LEU A 183 18.93 -3.44 0.93
C LEU A 183 19.69 -4.73 1.26
N PHE A 184 19.28 -5.87 0.69
CA PHE A 184 19.98 -7.14 0.86
C PHE A 184 21.41 -7.06 0.34
N VAL A 185 21.60 -6.55 -0.88
CA VAL A 185 22.95 -6.36 -1.47
C VAL A 185 23.80 -5.45 -0.60
N GLN A 186 23.23 -4.34 -0.11
CA GLN A 186 23.94 -3.41 0.78
C GLN A 186 24.37 -4.06 2.10
N ILE A 187 23.50 -4.85 2.72
CA ILE A 187 23.81 -5.59 3.95
C ILE A 187 24.93 -6.60 3.71
N GLN A 188 24.86 -7.37 2.63
CA GLN A 188 25.86 -8.39 2.31
C GLN A 188 27.23 -7.77 2.00
N ASP A 189 27.26 -6.66 1.26
CA ASP A 189 28.49 -5.90 1.03
C ASP A 189 29.09 -5.40 2.34
N ALA A 190 28.26 -4.94 3.30
CA ALA A 190 28.71 -4.48 4.61
C ALA A 190 29.21 -5.62 5.52
N LEU A 191 28.66 -6.83 5.39
CA LEU A 191 29.13 -8.03 6.08
C LEU A 191 30.40 -8.63 5.45
N GLY A 192 30.78 -8.19 4.25
CA GLY A 192 31.95 -8.70 3.54
C GLY A 192 31.69 -10.03 2.81
N GLU A 193 30.44 -10.43 2.64
CA GLU A 193 30.01 -11.70 2.06
C GLU A 193 29.67 -11.58 0.55
N ARG A 194 30.51 -10.87 -0.20
CA ARG A 194 30.28 -10.57 -1.63
C ARG A 194 29.98 -11.78 -2.51
N SER A 195 30.50 -12.97 -2.19
CA SER A 195 30.24 -14.18 -2.96
C SER A 195 28.89 -14.83 -2.65
N LEU A 196 28.33 -14.65 -1.45
CA LEU A 196 27.03 -15.22 -1.08
C LEU A 196 25.87 -14.41 -1.67
N ALA A 197 25.96 -13.08 -1.61
CA ALA A 197 24.96 -12.17 -2.20
C ALA A 197 24.67 -12.44 -3.68
N MET A 198 25.72 -12.77 -4.44
CA MET A 198 25.63 -13.03 -5.88
C MET A 198 25.04 -14.43 -6.18
N THR A 199 25.23 -15.39 -5.27
CA THR A 199 24.78 -16.78 -5.49
C THR A 199 23.31 -16.96 -5.11
N GLU A 200 22.82 -16.26 -4.08
CA GLU A 200 21.43 -16.35 -3.62
C GLU A 200 20.44 -15.56 -4.50
N LEU A 201 20.92 -14.61 -5.30
CA LEU A 201 20.08 -13.90 -6.29
C LEU A 201 19.85 -14.68 -7.59
N GLU A 202 20.64 -15.73 -7.85
CA GLU A 202 20.58 -16.54 -9.08
C GLU A 202 19.72 -17.81 -8.97
N THR A 203 19.14 -18.10 -7.78
CA THR A 203 18.29 -19.28 -7.50
C THR A 203 16.87 -18.89 -7.14
#